data_AF-A0A9Q0Y1I3-F1
#
_entry.id   AF-A0A9Q0Y1I3-F1
#
_cell.length_a   1.000
_cell.length_b   1.000
_cell.length_c   1.000
_cell.angle_alpha   90.00
_cell.angle_beta   90.00
_cell.angle_gamma   90.00
#
_symmetry.space_group_name_H-M   'P 1'
#
loop_
_entity.id
_entity.type
_entity.pdbx_description
1 polymer ?
#
loop_
_entity_poly.entity_id
_entity_poly.type
_entity_poly.pdbx_seq_one_letter_code
_entity_poly.pdbx_strand_id
1 'polypeptide(L)'
;MSVTDEPLLGRPSIKDNLAMVKKVESVTLDDRRLTMERVMAKTGLSCGTAWRIIHEELHINKKAKVQKSAGKLMLSFFWDSRRVMLTDYLSKSETLNSYYYCNLLEKLCDALKQKHHGMISKGVCLLADNAPVHTAQASFVTTHRLGYELLQHPPYSPHLAPSDFFLFPEMKKTTSLVGNLMTEKMSFLKWNSGFRAKC
;
A
#
# COMPACT_ATOMS: atom_id res chain seq x y z
N MET A 1 35.11 -7.18 -56.47
CA MET A 1 34.73 -8.28 -55.57
C MET A 1 33.98 -7.67 -54.39
N SER A 2 32.66 -7.81 -54.35
CA SER A 2 31.85 -7.45 -53.19
C SER A 2 31.03 -8.67 -52.83
N VAL A 3 31.48 -9.38 -51.79
CA VAL A 3 30.76 -10.50 -51.20
C VAL A 3 29.55 -9.89 -50.49
N THR A 4 28.36 -10.21 -50.96
CA THR A 4 27.13 -9.91 -50.22
C THR A 4 26.77 -11.18 -49.48
N ASP A 5 26.82 -11.13 -48.15
CA ASP A 5 26.48 -12.25 -47.30
C ASP A 5 24.98 -12.54 -47.40
N GLU A 6 24.64 -13.80 -47.64
CA GLU A 6 23.26 -14.29 -47.60
C GLU A 6 22.66 -14.14 -46.19
N PRO A 7 21.39 -13.74 -46.04
CA PRO A 7 20.74 -13.70 -44.75
C PRO A 7 20.53 -15.13 -44.23
N LEU A 8 21.24 -15.46 -43.14
CA LEU A 8 21.11 -16.74 -42.44
C LEU A 8 19.66 -16.97 -42.01
N LEU A 9 19.03 -17.97 -42.62
CA LEU A 9 17.72 -18.49 -42.26
C LEU A 9 17.75 -19.03 -40.82
N GLY A 10 17.05 -18.33 -39.92
CA GLY A 10 16.95 -18.72 -38.51
C GLY A 10 15.86 -17.99 -37.74
N ARG A 11 14.62 -17.97 -38.23
CA ARG A 11 13.47 -17.47 -37.46
C ARG A 11 12.21 -18.29 -37.77
N PRO A 12 11.48 -18.83 -36.76
CA PRO A 12 10.20 -19.48 -36.99
C PRO A 12 9.20 -18.54 -37.67
N SER A 13 8.31 -19.10 -38.48
CA SER A 13 7.30 -18.39 -39.25
C SER A 13 6.50 -17.39 -38.41
N ILE A 14 6.34 -16.16 -38.93
CA ILE A 14 5.68 -15.01 -38.30
C ILE A 14 4.25 -15.35 -37.81
N LYS A 15 3.56 -16.28 -38.48
CA LYS A 15 2.18 -16.70 -38.14
C LYS A 15 2.11 -17.51 -36.83
N ASP A 16 3.12 -18.35 -36.57
CA ASP A 16 3.16 -19.17 -35.36
C ASP A 16 3.50 -18.32 -34.13
N ASN A 17 4.35 -17.31 -34.32
CA ASN A 17 4.73 -16.36 -33.28
C ASN A 17 3.52 -15.55 -32.78
N LEU A 18 2.64 -15.08 -33.67
CA LEU A 18 1.47 -14.30 -33.28
C LEU A 18 0.44 -15.14 -32.51
N ALA A 19 0.23 -16.40 -32.91
CA ALA A 19 -0.67 -17.31 -32.20
C ALA A 19 -0.15 -17.64 -30.79
N MET A 20 1.17 -17.84 -30.64
CA MET A 20 1.81 -18.05 -29.35
C MET A 20 1.70 -16.83 -28.44
N VAL A 21 1.97 -15.62 -28.96
CA VAL A 21 1.86 -14.38 -28.20
C VAL A 21 0.45 -14.17 -27.68
N LYS A 22 -0.57 -14.33 -28.54
CA LYS A 22 -1.98 -14.22 -28.13
C LYS A 22 -2.38 -15.25 -27.07
N LYS A 23 -1.84 -16.46 -27.13
CA LYS A 23 -2.09 -17.51 -26.12
C LYS A 23 -1.46 -17.17 -24.77
N VAL A 24 -0.26 -16.58 -24.76
CA VAL A 24 0.40 -16.11 -23.53
C VAL A 24 -0.33 -14.88 -22.98
N GLU A 25 -0.76 -13.97 -23.85
CA GLU A 25 -1.52 -12.78 -23.48
C GLU A 25 -2.85 -13.16 -22.81
N SER A 26 -3.62 -14.09 -23.40
CA SER A 26 -4.89 -14.54 -22.81
C SER A 26 -4.68 -15.17 -21.42
N VAL A 27 -3.67 -16.03 -21.28
CA VAL A 27 -3.33 -16.67 -19.99
C VAL A 27 -2.92 -15.62 -18.95
N THR A 28 -2.24 -14.55 -19.35
CA THR A 28 -1.75 -13.51 -18.44
C THR A 28 -2.81 -12.47 -18.08
N LEU A 29 -3.78 -12.23 -18.96
CA LEU A 29 -4.94 -11.36 -18.70
C LEU A 29 -5.91 -12.01 -17.71
N ASP A 30 -6.10 -13.34 -17.80
CA ASP A 30 -6.96 -14.09 -16.88
C ASP A 30 -6.42 -14.06 -15.43
N ASP A 31 -5.11 -14.14 -15.24
CA ASP A 31 -4.49 -14.02 -13.92
C ASP A 31 -3.07 -13.41 -13.99
N ARG A 32 -2.98 -12.12 -13.67
CA ARG A 32 -1.72 -11.37 -13.66
C ARG A 32 -0.73 -11.80 -12.58
N ARG A 33 -1.08 -12.75 -11.69
CA ARG A 33 -0.21 -13.27 -10.61
C ARG A 33 0.40 -14.63 -10.92
N LEU A 34 0.22 -15.15 -12.13
CA LEU A 34 0.74 -16.45 -12.53
C LEU A 34 2.28 -16.53 -12.47
N THR A 35 2.79 -17.68 -12.03
CA THR A 35 4.21 -18.02 -12.08
C THR A 35 4.60 -18.46 -13.48
N MET A 36 5.88 -18.30 -13.84
CA MET A 36 6.41 -18.76 -15.13
C MET A 36 6.12 -20.25 -15.37
N GLU A 37 6.21 -21.08 -14.33
CA GLU A 37 5.85 -22.50 -14.36
C GLU A 37 4.41 -22.74 -14.83
N ARG A 38 3.46 -21.94 -14.37
CA ARG A 38 2.06 -22.12 -14.73
C ARG A 38 1.74 -21.59 -16.13
N VAL A 39 2.44 -20.54 -16.57
CA VAL A 39 2.38 -20.08 -17.95
C VAL A 39 2.92 -21.16 -18.88
N MET A 40 4.08 -21.73 -18.57
CA MET A 40 4.66 -22.84 -19.35
C MET A 40 3.71 -24.04 -19.40
N ALA A 41 3.12 -24.44 -18.27
CA ALA A 41 2.20 -25.58 -18.21
C ALA A 41 0.93 -25.37 -19.05
N LYS A 42 0.36 -24.15 -19.07
CA LYS A 42 -0.85 -23.84 -19.85
C LYS A 42 -0.58 -23.63 -21.34
N THR A 43 0.58 -23.05 -21.66
CA THR A 43 0.91 -22.69 -23.04
C THR A 43 1.65 -23.80 -23.79
N GLY A 44 2.34 -24.69 -23.06
CA GLY A 44 3.22 -25.72 -23.60
C GLY A 44 4.58 -25.17 -24.08
N LEU A 45 4.91 -23.93 -23.73
CA LEU A 45 6.11 -23.25 -24.18
C LEU A 45 7.30 -23.54 -23.27
N SER A 46 8.51 -23.48 -23.86
CA SER A 46 9.76 -23.50 -23.09
C SER A 46 9.92 -22.22 -22.27
N CYS A 47 10.67 -22.31 -21.16
CA CYS A 47 10.90 -21.19 -20.24
C CYS A 47 11.44 -19.94 -20.94
N GLY A 48 12.44 -20.10 -21.82
CA GLY A 48 13.02 -18.97 -22.56
C GLY A 48 12.03 -18.28 -23.51
N THR A 49 11.17 -19.07 -24.17
CA THR A 49 10.16 -18.52 -25.09
C THR A 49 9.07 -17.78 -24.34
N ALA A 50 8.56 -18.37 -23.26
CA ALA A 50 7.57 -17.73 -22.39
C ALA A 50 8.12 -16.44 -21.75
N TRP A 51 9.39 -16.46 -21.30
CA TRP A 51 10.05 -15.29 -20.75
C TRP A 51 10.17 -14.15 -21.77
N ARG A 52 10.64 -14.47 -22.98
CA ARG A 52 10.78 -13.49 -24.06
C ARG A 52 9.44 -12.84 -24.41
N ILE A 53 8.39 -13.65 -24.58
CA ILE A 53 7.06 -13.13 -24.93
C ILE A 53 6.51 -12.21 -23.81
N ILE A 54 6.65 -12.60 -22.55
CA ILE A 54 6.14 -11.80 -21.42
C ILE A 54 6.87 -10.46 -21.30
N HIS A 55 8.19 -10.46 -21.45
CA HIS A 55 9.02 -9.28 -21.18
C HIS A 55 9.26 -8.39 -22.41
N GLU A 56 9.53 -8.98 -23.57
CA GLU A 56 9.90 -8.26 -24.79
C GLU A 56 8.68 -7.92 -25.65
N GLU A 57 7.68 -8.80 -25.75
CA GLU A 57 6.51 -8.58 -26.61
C GLU A 57 5.32 -7.98 -25.85
N LEU A 58 5.04 -8.47 -24.64
CA LEU A 58 3.89 -8.01 -23.84
C LEU A 58 4.25 -6.91 -22.83
N HIS A 59 5.54 -6.66 -22.60
CA HIS A 59 6.05 -5.67 -21.63
C HIS A 59 5.44 -5.82 -20.21
N ILE A 60 5.15 -7.06 -19.79
CA ILE A 60 4.52 -7.34 -18.51
C ILE A 60 5.59 -7.52 -17.43
N ASN A 61 5.68 -6.56 -16.51
CA ASN A 61 6.54 -6.68 -15.35
C ASN A 61 5.89 -7.49 -14.22
N LYS A 62 6.67 -8.40 -13.62
CA LYS A 62 6.25 -9.17 -12.44
C LYS A 62 5.92 -8.22 -11.29
N LYS A 63 4.67 -8.22 -10.85
CA LYS A 63 4.31 -7.50 -9.62
C LYS A 63 4.96 -8.23 -8.44
N ALA A 64 5.76 -7.50 -7.66
CA ALA A 64 6.36 -8.04 -6.45
C ALA A 64 5.26 -8.63 -5.55
N LYS A 65 5.47 -9.86 -5.07
CA LYS A 65 4.56 -10.48 -4.11
C LYS A 65 4.72 -9.72 -2.80
N VAL A 66 3.65 -9.08 -2.32
CA VAL A 66 3.66 -8.42 -1.01
C VAL A 66 3.63 -9.50 0.06
N GLN A 67 4.80 -10.03 0.41
CA GLN A 67 4.96 -10.89 1.57
C GLN A 67 5.17 -9.99 2.80
N LYS A 68 4.46 -10.26 3.91
CA LYS A 68 4.75 -9.58 5.17
C LYS A 68 6.20 -9.87 5.53
N SER A 69 7.06 -8.86 5.53
CA SER A 69 8.44 -9.00 5.99
C SER A 69 8.44 -9.28 7.49
N ALA A 70 9.24 -10.26 7.91
CA ALA A 70 9.49 -10.50 9.33
C ALA A 70 10.12 -9.23 9.93
N GLY A 71 9.37 -8.49 10.75
CA GLY A 71 9.81 -7.21 11.31
C GLY A 71 8.85 -6.03 11.12
N LYS A 72 7.79 -6.19 10.32
CA LYS A 72 6.83 -5.10 10.08
C LYS A 72 5.99 -4.82 11.33
N LEU A 73 6.09 -3.59 11.86
CA LEU A 73 5.20 -3.05 12.88
C LEU A 73 4.03 -2.32 12.22
N MET A 74 2.87 -2.32 12.88
CA MET A 74 1.72 -1.56 12.44
C MET A 74 1.57 -0.33 13.33
N LEU A 75 1.73 0.84 12.71
CA LEU A 75 1.61 2.15 13.37
C LEU A 75 0.19 2.68 13.17
N SER A 76 -0.50 2.98 14.26
CA SER A 76 -1.76 3.72 14.24
C SER A 76 -1.48 5.18 14.57
N PHE A 77 -2.00 6.08 13.74
CA PHE A 77 -1.58 7.48 13.76
C PHE A 77 -2.75 8.44 13.57
N PHE A 78 -2.99 9.28 14.58
CA PHE A 78 -4.05 10.31 14.55
C PHE A 78 -3.42 11.68 14.66
N TRP A 79 -3.77 12.59 13.75
CA TRP A 79 -3.18 13.91 13.63
C TRP A 79 -4.19 14.91 13.07
N ASP A 80 -3.91 16.19 13.29
CA ASP A 80 -4.63 17.31 12.68
C ASP A 80 -3.62 18.29 12.05
N SER A 81 -4.10 19.38 11.46
CA SER A 81 -3.23 20.39 10.83
C SER A 81 -2.22 21.06 11.78
N ARG A 82 -2.32 20.87 13.10
CA ARG A 82 -1.47 21.52 14.09
C ARG A 82 -0.44 20.57 14.68
N ARG A 83 -0.81 19.31 14.93
CA ARG A 83 0.04 18.33 15.64
C ARG A 83 -0.51 16.91 15.55
N VAL A 84 0.32 16.01 16.05
CA VAL A 84 -0.01 14.61 16.27
C VAL A 84 -0.75 14.44 17.61
N MET A 85 -1.93 13.83 17.54
CA MET A 85 -2.79 13.59 18.71
C MET A 85 -2.42 12.29 19.41
N LEU A 86 -2.40 11.19 18.66
CA LEU A 86 -2.15 9.86 19.21
C LEU A 86 -1.26 9.06 18.25
N THR A 87 -0.34 8.30 18.85
CA THR A 87 0.51 7.34 18.16
C THR A 87 0.54 6.07 18.98
N ASP A 88 0.15 4.96 18.38
CA ASP A 88 0.18 3.64 19.03
C ASP A 88 0.80 2.62 18.08
N TYR A 89 1.53 1.66 18.65
CA TYR A 89 2.23 0.63 17.89
C TYR A 89 1.62 -0.70 18.27
N LEU A 90 0.96 -1.33 17.29
CA LEU A 90 0.47 -2.68 17.47
C LEU A 90 1.67 -3.64 17.50
N SER A 91 1.62 -4.58 18.44
CA SER A 91 2.72 -5.52 18.65
C SER A 91 2.95 -6.39 17.40
N LYS A 92 4.18 -6.87 17.23
CA LYS A 92 4.59 -7.62 16.04
C LYS A 92 3.73 -8.89 15.94
N SER A 93 3.17 -9.14 14.75
CA SER A 93 2.31 -10.27 14.36
C SER A 93 0.80 -10.17 14.64
N GLU A 94 0.35 -9.14 15.37
CA GLU A 94 -1.08 -8.91 15.55
C GLU A 94 -1.68 -8.17 14.34
N THR A 95 -2.97 -8.42 14.10
CA THR A 95 -3.75 -7.67 13.10
C THR A 95 -4.64 -6.70 13.86
N LEU A 96 -4.75 -5.46 13.36
CA LEU A 96 -5.65 -4.48 13.95
C LEU A 96 -7.08 -5.03 13.87
N ASN A 97 -7.70 -5.19 15.04
CA ASN A 97 -9.05 -5.67 15.18
C ASN A 97 -9.97 -4.51 15.59
N SER A 98 -11.28 -4.70 15.47
CA SER A 98 -12.26 -3.64 15.78
C SER A 98 -12.21 -3.20 17.24
N TYR A 99 -11.98 -4.12 18.19
CA TYR A 99 -11.91 -3.80 19.62
C TYR A 99 -10.71 -2.91 19.96
N TYR A 100 -9.55 -3.25 19.41
CA TYR A 100 -8.32 -2.46 19.54
C TYR A 100 -8.51 -1.07 18.93
N TYR A 101 -9.19 -0.98 17.78
CA TYR A 101 -9.54 0.32 17.20
C TYR A 101 -10.48 1.14 18.11
N CYS A 102 -11.48 0.51 18.73
CA CYS A 102 -12.35 1.19 19.69
C CYS A 102 -11.55 1.76 20.88
N ASN A 103 -10.60 0.98 21.42
CA ASN A 103 -9.70 1.45 22.47
C ASN A 103 -8.80 2.62 22.00
N LEU A 104 -8.36 2.63 20.74
CA LEU A 104 -7.64 3.77 20.17
C LEU A 104 -8.51 5.03 20.11
N LEU A 105 -9.80 4.91 19.77
CA LEU A 105 -10.72 6.05 19.73
C LEU A 105 -10.96 6.64 21.13
N GLU A 106 -11.03 5.79 22.16
CA GLU A 106 -11.12 6.22 23.56
C GLU A 106 -9.85 6.96 24.00
N LYS A 107 -8.67 6.39 23.74
CA LYS A 107 -7.38 7.07 23.97
C LYS A 107 -7.26 8.39 23.22
N LEU A 108 -7.79 8.45 21.99
CA LEU A 108 -7.82 9.68 21.20
C LEU A 108 -8.69 10.74 21.86
N CYS A 109 -9.80 10.35 22.48
CA CYS A 109 -10.67 11.27 23.22
C CYS A 109 -9.90 11.95 24.36
N ASP A 110 -9.15 11.18 25.13
CA ASP A 110 -8.34 11.70 26.22
C ASP A 110 -7.20 12.59 25.71
N ALA A 111 -6.54 12.18 24.62
CA ALA A 111 -5.53 13.00 23.97
C ALA A 111 -6.10 14.33 23.46
N LEU A 112 -7.30 14.33 22.88
CA LEU A 112 -7.99 15.53 22.43
C LEU A 112 -8.38 16.44 23.61
N LYS A 113 -8.87 15.89 24.72
CA LYS A 113 -9.15 16.66 25.95
C LYS A 113 -7.92 17.34 26.52
N GLN A 114 -6.77 16.68 26.50
CA GLN A 114 -5.51 17.22 27.02
C GLN A 114 -4.82 18.19 26.07
N LYS A 115 -4.93 17.96 24.77
CA LYS A 115 -4.19 18.75 23.78
C LYS A 115 -5.04 19.93 23.31
N HIS A 116 -6.32 19.73 23.06
CA HIS A 116 -7.25 20.67 22.41
C HIS A 116 -8.20 21.37 23.39
N HIS A 117 -7.65 22.03 24.41
CA HIS A 117 -8.42 22.91 25.27
C HIS A 117 -9.04 24.04 24.45
N GLY A 118 -10.37 24.01 24.25
CA GLY A 118 -11.16 25.07 23.61
C GLY A 118 -11.77 24.77 22.23
N MET A 119 -11.38 23.69 21.54
CA MET A 119 -11.94 23.34 20.20
C MET A 119 -12.95 22.20 20.22
N ILE A 120 -13.10 21.49 21.34
CA ILE A 120 -14.05 20.37 21.49
C ILE A 120 -15.51 20.83 21.33
N SER A 121 -15.81 22.10 21.61
CA SER A 121 -17.15 22.67 21.48
C SER A 121 -17.69 22.70 20.04
N LYS A 122 -16.82 22.56 19.02
CA LYS A 122 -17.22 22.53 17.60
C LYS A 122 -17.47 21.12 17.07
N GLY A 123 -17.30 20.09 17.91
CA GLY A 123 -17.30 18.70 17.47
C GLY A 123 -15.96 18.29 16.84
N VAL A 124 -15.79 16.98 16.63
CA VAL A 124 -14.58 16.40 16.05
C VAL A 124 -14.99 15.58 14.83
N CYS A 125 -14.48 15.95 13.65
CA CYS A 125 -14.67 15.17 12.43
C CYS A 125 -13.48 14.22 12.26
N LEU A 126 -13.76 12.92 12.12
CA LEU A 126 -12.75 11.89 11.86
C LEU A 126 -12.75 11.51 10.38
N LEU A 127 -11.59 11.61 9.74
CA LEU A 127 -11.35 11.09 8.40
C LEU A 127 -10.53 9.80 8.51
N ALA A 128 -11.12 8.69 8.05
CA ALA A 128 -10.46 7.39 7.95
C ALA A 128 -10.82 6.73 6.61
N ASP A 129 -10.01 5.78 6.16
CA ASP A 129 -10.34 4.96 5.00
C ASP A 129 -11.44 3.94 5.33
N ASN A 130 -12.04 3.36 4.29
CA ASN A 130 -13.11 2.36 4.42
C ASN A 130 -12.58 0.96 4.79
N ALA A 131 -11.50 0.87 5.57
CA ALA A 131 -10.99 -0.41 6.03
C ALA A 131 -12.07 -1.13 6.86
N PRO A 132 -12.18 -2.47 6.79
CA PRO A 132 -13.23 -3.23 7.50
C PRO A 132 -13.29 -2.95 9.00
N VAL A 133 -12.15 -2.62 9.60
CA VAL A 133 -11.97 -2.27 11.01
C VAL A 133 -12.56 -0.90 11.36
N HIS A 134 -12.59 0.04 10.43
CA HIS A 134 -13.18 1.37 10.62
C HIS A 134 -14.68 1.36 10.36
N THR A 135 -15.13 0.51 9.42
CA THR A 135 -16.55 0.35 9.08
C THR A 135 -17.28 -0.68 9.94
N ALA A 136 -16.57 -1.40 10.82
CA ALA A 136 -17.17 -2.39 11.71
C ALA A 136 -18.21 -1.73 12.62
N GLN A 137 -19.30 -2.46 12.92
CA GLN A 137 -20.39 -1.95 13.76
C GLN A 137 -19.90 -1.46 15.13
N ALA A 138 -19.00 -2.20 15.78
CA ALA A 138 -18.42 -1.81 17.06
C ALA A 138 -17.70 -0.45 17.00
N SER A 139 -16.95 -0.22 15.92
CA SER A 139 -16.21 1.02 15.68
C SER A 139 -17.15 2.16 15.34
N PHE A 140 -18.15 1.93 14.50
CA PHE A 140 -19.20 2.90 14.19
C PHE A 140 -19.93 3.37 15.46
N VAL A 141 -20.39 2.43 16.30
CA VAL A 141 -21.07 2.73 17.56
C VAL A 141 -20.15 3.51 18.52
N THR A 142 -18.89 3.10 18.64
CA THR A 142 -17.92 3.78 19.51
C THR A 142 -17.65 5.21 19.06
N THR A 143 -17.46 5.44 17.75
CA THR A 143 -17.28 6.77 17.16
C THR A 143 -18.43 7.70 17.49
N HIS A 144 -19.67 7.24 17.29
CA HIS A 144 -20.87 8.04 17.58
C HIS A 144 -21.04 8.29 19.08
N ARG A 145 -20.78 7.28 19.92
CA ARG A 145 -20.83 7.41 21.39
C ARG A 145 -19.83 8.45 21.90
N LEU A 146 -18.67 8.58 21.27
CA LEU A 146 -17.64 9.58 21.61
C LEU A 146 -17.92 10.97 21.03
N GLY A 147 -19.02 11.15 20.28
CA GLY A 147 -19.42 12.42 19.69
C GLY A 147 -18.59 12.82 18.46
N TYR A 148 -17.97 11.84 17.79
CA TYR A 148 -17.21 12.08 16.58
C TYR A 148 -18.11 11.96 15.34
N GLU A 149 -17.94 12.88 14.40
CA GLU A 149 -18.55 12.81 13.08
C GLU A 149 -17.61 12.07 12.13
N LEU A 150 -18.04 10.93 11.59
CA LEU A 150 -17.24 10.19 10.61
C LEU A 150 -17.43 10.79 9.21
N LEU A 151 -16.36 11.31 8.63
CA LEU A 151 -16.38 11.82 7.26
C LEU A 151 -16.45 10.67 6.26
N GLN A 152 -17.36 10.77 5.29
CA GLN A 152 -17.45 9.80 4.22
C GLN A 152 -16.22 9.88 3.32
N HIS A 153 -15.56 8.75 3.10
CA HIS A 153 -14.43 8.63 2.18
C HIS A 153 -14.82 7.74 1.00
N PRO A 154 -14.58 8.15 -0.26
CA PRO A 154 -14.87 7.30 -1.40
C PRO A 154 -13.89 6.11 -1.46
N PRO A 155 -14.33 4.93 -1.95
CA PRO A 155 -13.44 3.79 -2.15
C PRO A 155 -12.24 4.14 -3.04
N TYR A 156 -11.10 3.49 -2.77
CA TYR A 156 -9.88 3.56 -3.59
C TYR A 156 -9.36 4.98 -3.89
N SER A 157 -9.52 5.91 -2.95
CA SER A 157 -9.19 7.33 -3.16
C SER A 157 -8.08 7.84 -2.24
N PRO A 158 -6.86 7.26 -2.29
CA PRO A 158 -5.76 7.66 -1.40
C PRO A 158 -5.32 9.11 -1.60
N HIS A 159 -5.57 9.71 -2.77
CA HIS A 159 -5.28 11.12 -3.04
C HIS A 159 -6.18 12.09 -2.24
N LEU A 160 -7.31 11.61 -1.71
CA LEU A 160 -8.21 12.38 -0.83
C LEU A 160 -7.94 12.13 0.66
N ALA A 161 -7.06 11.19 1.00
CA ALA A 161 -6.66 10.92 2.37
C ALA A 161 -5.35 11.67 2.66
N PRO A 162 -5.35 12.70 3.54
CA PRO A 162 -4.15 13.47 3.87
C PRO A 162 -2.99 12.59 4.38
N SER A 163 -3.32 11.50 5.08
CA SER A 163 -2.32 10.54 5.55
C SER A 163 -1.57 9.84 4.41
N ASP A 164 -2.28 9.44 3.34
CA ASP A 164 -1.68 8.75 2.20
C ASP A 164 -0.98 9.72 1.24
N PHE A 165 -1.58 10.89 1.01
CA PHE A 165 -1.04 11.90 0.10
C PHE A 165 0.19 12.62 0.66
N PHE A 166 0.19 12.97 1.94
CA PHE A 166 1.21 13.84 2.54
C PHE A 166 2.06 13.12 3.59
N LEU A 167 1.42 12.59 4.64
CA LEU A 167 2.11 12.08 5.83
C LEU A 167 3.04 10.90 5.51
N PHE A 168 2.51 9.82 4.93
CA PHE A 168 3.31 8.61 4.69
C PHE A 168 4.45 8.81 3.69
N PRO A 169 4.27 9.58 2.60
CA PRO A 169 5.39 9.96 1.74
C PRO A 169 6.48 10.73 2.49
N GLU A 170 6.12 11.73 3.31
CA GLU A 170 7.09 12.50 4.10
C GLU A 170 7.84 11.65 5.12
N MET A 171 7.12 10.74 5.78
CA MET A 171 7.75 9.78 6.69
C MET A 171 8.71 8.87 5.95
N LYS A 172 8.34 8.35 4.77
CA LYS A 172 9.20 7.48 3.94
C LYS A 172 10.48 8.19 3.52
N LYS A 173 10.40 9.43 3.01
CA LYS A 173 11.58 10.24 2.64
C LYS A 173 12.56 10.37 3.80
N THR A 174 12.03 10.64 4.99
CA THR A 174 12.86 10.78 6.20
C THR A 174 13.53 9.47 6.57
N THR A 175 12.82 8.35 6.44
CA THR A 175 13.35 7.02 6.76
C THR A 175 14.22 6.38 5.67
N SER A 176 14.18 6.88 4.44
CA SER A 176 15.15 6.50 3.41
C SER A 176 16.48 7.25 3.56
N LEU A 177 16.46 8.46 4.14
CA LEU A 177 17.66 9.23 4.48
C LEU A 177 18.39 8.66 5.72
N VAL A 178 17.65 8.03 6.62
CA VAL A 178 18.19 7.33 7.80
C VAL A 178 18.14 5.84 7.49
N GLY A 179 19.18 5.32 6.82
CA GLY A 179 19.25 3.97 6.30
C GLY A 179 18.56 2.93 7.18
N ASN A 180 17.46 2.36 6.66
CA ASN A 180 16.66 1.28 7.23
C ASN A 180 16.41 1.35 8.74
N LEU A 181 15.23 1.82 9.16
CA LEU A 181 14.35 1.18 10.16
C LEU A 181 13.24 2.19 10.57
N MET A 182 12.02 2.04 10.02
CA MET A 182 10.80 2.27 10.82
C MET A 182 10.53 1.07 11.75
N THR A 183 11.60 0.56 12.34
CA THR A 183 11.57 -0.63 13.17
C THR A 183 11.76 -0.27 14.64
N GLU A 184 12.17 0.98 14.93
CA GLU A 184 12.33 1.49 16.29
C GLU A 184 11.48 2.73 16.52
N LYS A 185 10.75 2.75 17.65
CA LYS A 185 9.93 3.86 18.14
C LYS A 185 10.69 5.21 18.17
N MET A 186 12.02 5.16 18.29
CA MET A 186 12.91 6.32 18.40
C MET A 186 13.01 7.18 17.12
N SER A 187 13.11 6.56 15.95
CA SER A 187 13.18 7.27 14.67
C SER A 187 11.91 8.09 14.40
N PHE A 188 10.76 7.57 14.85
CA PHE A 188 9.47 8.23 14.72
C PHE A 188 9.34 9.45 15.65
N LEU A 189 9.80 9.34 16.90
CA LEU A 189 9.79 10.47 17.85
C LEU A 189 10.59 11.67 17.31
N LYS A 190 11.73 11.41 16.65
CA LYS A 190 12.55 12.45 16.00
C LYS A 190 11.83 13.10 14.81
N TRP A 191 11.08 12.34 14.02
CA TRP A 191 10.25 12.90 12.95
C TRP A 191 9.09 13.75 13.51
N ASN A 192 8.43 13.27 14.58
CA ASN A 192 7.31 13.98 15.20
C ASN A 192 7.71 15.36 15.73
N SER A 193 8.93 15.50 16.27
CA SER A 193 9.45 16.83 16.65
C SER A 193 9.61 17.79 15.45
N GLY A 194 9.89 17.27 14.24
CA GLY A 194 10.01 18.06 13.02
C GLY A 194 8.69 18.30 12.27
N PHE A 195 7.64 17.50 12.53
CA PHE A 195 6.32 17.65 11.90
C PHE A 195 5.70 19.02 12.15
N ARG A 196 5.87 19.56 13.36
CA ARG A 196 5.36 20.88 13.76
C ARG A 196 5.97 22.05 12.99
N ALA A 197 7.11 21.84 12.33
CA ALA A 197 7.79 22.85 11.52
C ALA A 197 7.46 22.75 10.02
N LYS A 198 6.68 21.74 9.59
CA LYS A 198 6.35 21.46 8.18
C LYS A 198 4.89 21.71 7.81
N CYS A 199 4.02 21.97 8.79
CA CYS A 199 2.60 22.26 8.60
C CYS A 199 2.33 23.76 8.62
#